data_AF-A0A7S3E1S6-F1
#
_entry.id   AF-A0A7S3E1S6-F1
#
_cell.length_a   1.000
_cell.length_b   1.000
_cell.length_c   1.000
_cell.angle_alpha   90.00
_cell.angle_beta   90.00
_cell.angle_gamma   90.00
#
_symmetry.space_group_name_H-M   'P 1'
#
loop_
_entity.id
_entity.type
_entity.pdbx_description
1 polymer ?
#
loop_
_entity_poly.entity_id
_entity_poly.type
_entity_poly.pdbx_seq_one_letter_code
_entity_poly.pdbx_strand_id
1 'polypeptide(L)'
;MYGLMGPSGAGKTTLLDVISHRLKHPAKRRGDVLYDAHRPTISEVRRDASYVEQNDDVLNSMGHFTVFEYVLFAAMCKLPASQGWDKKAKKIERVDQVLRQMSLDQVKTTVLGNANVGLRGVSGGERKRVAISVGILCNPRAI
;
A
#
# COMPACT_ATOMS: atom_id res chain seq x y z
N MET A 1 -0.93 -5.90 17.03
CA MET A 1 -1.83 -6.28 15.92
C MET A 1 -3.25 -6.17 16.43
N TYR A 2 -4.12 -5.44 15.73
CA TYR A 2 -5.52 -5.27 16.11
C TYR A 2 -6.42 -6.02 15.13
N GLY A 3 -7.44 -6.72 15.65
CA GLY A 3 -8.43 -7.44 14.85
C GLY A 3 -9.79 -6.75 14.92
N LEU A 4 -10.30 -6.32 13.76
CA LEU A 4 -11.66 -5.79 13.64
C LEU A 4 -12.55 -6.83 12.97
N MET A 5 -13.47 -7.42 13.72
CA MET A 5 -14.35 -8.49 13.26
C MET A 5 -15.82 -8.07 13.32
N GLY A 6 -16.63 -8.62 12.41
CA GLY A 6 -18.06 -8.34 12.32
C GLY A 6 -18.65 -8.80 10.99
N PRO A 7 -19.99 -8.95 10.89
CA PRO A 7 -20.65 -9.43 9.68
C PRO A 7 -20.44 -8.51 8.47
N SER A 8 -20.73 -8.99 7.27
CA SER A 8 -20.75 -8.15 6.08
C SER A 8 -21.73 -6.99 6.27
N GLY A 9 -21.36 -5.78 5.87
CA GLY A 9 -22.18 -4.58 6.10
C GLY A 9 -22.08 -3.94 7.49
N ALA A 10 -21.36 -4.53 8.45
CA ALA A 10 -21.19 -3.95 9.80
C ALA A 10 -20.38 -2.64 9.86
N GLY A 11 -19.96 -2.07 8.72
CA GLY A 11 -19.21 -0.82 8.67
C GLY A 11 -17.70 -0.94 8.96
N LYS A 12 -17.12 -2.15 8.93
CA LYS A 12 -15.67 -2.37 9.18
C LYS A 12 -14.79 -1.54 8.25
N THR A 13 -15.01 -1.66 6.94
CA THR A 13 -14.28 -0.90 5.92
C THR A 13 -14.52 0.60 6.09
N THR A 14 -15.77 1.00 6.37
CA THR A 14 -16.13 2.39 6.62
C THR A 14 -15.37 2.98 7.82
N LEU A 15 -15.21 2.22 8.92
CA LEU A 15 -14.45 2.66 10.08
C LEU A 15 -12.97 2.86 9.73
N LEU A 16 -12.36 1.92 9.01
CA LEU A 16 -10.97 2.04 8.56
C LEU A 16 -10.77 3.21 7.59
N ASP A 17 -11.74 3.48 6.72
CA ASP A 17 -11.74 4.64 5.83
C ASP A 17 -11.85 5.97 6.61
N VAL A 18 -12.60 6.00 7.72
CA VAL A 18 -12.67 7.16 8.61
C VAL A 18 -11.32 7.40 9.29
N ILE A 19 -10.71 6.37 9.86
CA ILE A 19 -9.43 6.47 10.60
C ILE A 19 -8.27 6.84 9.68
N SER A 20 -8.30 6.37 8.43
CA SER A 20 -7.28 6.68 7.41
C SER A 20 -7.51 8.00 6.66
N HIS A 21 -8.56 8.76 7.01
CA HIS A 21 -8.96 9.97 6.29
C HIS A 21 -9.22 9.75 4.78
N ARG A 22 -9.72 8.57 4.39
CA ARG A 22 -10.02 8.18 2.99
C ARG A 22 -11.50 7.98 2.70
N LEU A 23 -12.38 8.57 3.50
CA LEU A 23 -13.82 8.41 3.35
C LEU A 23 -14.29 8.81 1.94
N LYS A 24 -14.77 7.82 1.17
CA LYS A 24 -15.17 8.01 -0.23
C LYS A 24 -16.48 8.79 -0.40
N HIS A 25 -17.36 8.73 0.61
CA HIS A 25 -18.67 9.37 0.59
C HIS A 25 -18.83 10.32 1.77
N PRO A 26 -19.49 11.47 1.58
CA PRO A 26 -19.79 12.35 2.71
C PRO A 26 -20.69 11.61 3.71
N ALA A 27 -20.22 11.50 4.95
CA ALA A 27 -20.98 10.88 6.05
C ALA A 27 -20.87 11.73 7.31
N LYS A 28 -21.91 11.67 8.16
CA LYS A 28 -21.88 12.29 9.49
C LYS A 28 -20.91 11.53 10.37
N ARG A 29 -19.90 12.22 10.88
CA ARG A 29 -18.90 11.69 11.81
C ARG A 29 -19.13 12.29 13.20
N ARG A 30 -18.96 11.48 14.24
CA ARG A 30 -18.97 11.91 15.64
C ARG A 30 -17.77 11.26 16.34
N GLY A 31 -17.16 12.00 17.26
CA GLY A 31 -15.92 11.60 17.93
C GLY A 31 -14.66 12.06 17.19
N ASP A 32 -13.51 11.77 17.79
CA ASP A 32 -12.20 12.23 17.34
C ASP A 32 -11.27 11.04 17.07
N VAL A 33 -10.43 11.18 16.04
CA VAL A 33 -9.33 10.25 15.74
C VAL A 33 -8.03 10.98 16.06
N LEU A 34 -7.27 10.44 17.00
CA LEU A 34 -6.01 11.01 17.46
C LEU A 34 -4.85 10.09 17.06
N TYR A 35 -3.78 10.67 16.51
CA TYR A 35 -2.50 10.02 16.26
C TYR A 35 -1.53 10.64 17.27
N ASP A 36 -0.86 9.84 18.09
CA ASP A 36 0.05 10.30 19.15
C ASP A 36 -0.52 11.47 20.00
N ALA A 37 -1.79 11.33 20.43
CA ALA A 37 -2.55 12.29 21.24
C ALA A 37 -2.92 13.63 20.57
N HIS A 38 -2.72 13.80 19.26
CA HIS A 38 -3.17 14.97 18.52
C HIS A 38 -4.03 14.60 17.31
N ARG A 39 -4.83 15.54 16.82
CA ARG A 39 -5.60 15.34 15.57
C ARG A 39 -4.63 15.41 14.40
N PRO A 40 -4.51 14.36 13.57
CA PRO A 40 -3.57 14.39 12.46
C PRO A 40 -4.12 15.22 11.30
N THR A 41 -3.23 15.92 10.63
CA THR A 41 -3.48 16.47 9.29
C THR A 41 -3.51 15.35 8.25
N ILE A 42 -4.12 15.61 7.09
CA ILE A 42 -4.13 14.64 5.97
C ILE A 42 -2.70 14.27 5.54
N SER A 43 -1.78 15.24 5.61
CA SER A 43 -0.37 15.04 5.26
C SER A 43 0.36 14.12 6.25
N GLU A 44 0.09 14.24 7.55
CA GLU A 44 0.64 13.36 8.58
C GLU A 44 0.10 11.94 8.42
N VAL A 45 -1.22 11.78 8.24
CA VAL A 45 -1.81 10.44 8.02
C VAL A 45 -1.19 9.76 6.81
N ARG A 46 -1.00 10.47 5.69
CA ARG A 46 -0.38 9.89 4.48
C ARG A 46 1.11 9.56 4.63
N ARG A 47 1.80 10.20 5.57
CA ARG A 47 3.22 9.97 5.85
C ARG A 47 3.42 8.82 6.82
N ASP A 48 2.63 8.82 7.90
CA ASP A 48 2.86 7.97 9.06
C ASP A 48 2.02 6.70 9.04
N ALA A 49 0.92 6.69 8.28
CA ALA A 49 0.08 5.51 8.10
C ALA A 49 0.03 5.06 6.63
N SER A 50 -0.10 3.76 6.44
CA SER A 50 -0.29 3.14 5.15
C SER A 50 -1.63 2.42 5.13
N TYR A 51 -2.34 2.49 4.00
CA TYR A 51 -3.63 1.85 3.83
C TYR A 51 -3.60 0.95 2.62
N VAL A 52 -3.70 -0.36 2.86
CA VAL A 52 -3.75 -1.38 1.82
C VAL A 52 -5.22 -1.67 1.52
N GLU A 53 -5.67 -1.28 0.33
CA GLU A 53 -7.07 -1.48 -0.07
C GLU A 53 -7.40 -2.96 -0.20
N GLN A 54 -8.68 -3.31 -0.07
CA GLN A 54 -9.14 -4.70 -0.23
C GLN A 54 -8.93 -5.18 -1.68
N ASN A 55 -9.30 -4.35 -2.66
CA ASN A 55 -9.15 -4.64 -4.08
C ASN A 55 -7.83 -4.10 -4.62
N ASP A 56 -7.18 -4.90 -5.45
CA ASP A 56 -5.90 -4.58 -6.06
C ASP A 56 -6.09 -4.05 -7.51
N ASP A 57 -7.12 -3.21 -7.75
CA ASP A 57 -7.54 -2.81 -9.10
C ASP A 57 -6.44 -2.06 -9.86
N VAL A 58 -5.64 -1.26 -9.16
CA VAL A 58 -4.48 -0.55 -9.74
C VAL A 58 -3.43 -1.54 -10.26
N LEU A 59 -3.22 -2.67 -9.56
CA LEU A 59 -2.29 -3.72 -9.98
C LEU A 59 -2.79 -4.44 -11.25
N ASN A 60 -4.11 -4.55 -11.44
CA ASN A 60 -4.67 -5.14 -12.66
C ASN A 60 -4.40 -4.26 -13.89
N SER A 61 -4.56 -2.94 -13.76
CA SER A 61 -4.26 -2.00 -14.85
C SER A 61 -2.77 -1.95 -15.22
N MET A 62 -1.88 -2.30 -14.29
CA MET A 62 -0.42 -2.36 -14.51
C MET A 62 0.09 -3.78 -14.76
N GLY A 63 -0.75 -4.68 -15.25
CA GLY A 63 -0.45 -6.11 -15.41
C GLY A 63 0.77 -6.44 -16.30
N HIS A 64 1.19 -5.54 -17.19
CA HIS A 64 2.36 -5.72 -18.05
C HIS A 64 3.69 -5.44 -17.37
N PHE A 65 3.69 -4.76 -16.22
CA PHE A 65 4.90 -4.48 -15.47
C PHE A 65 5.34 -5.71 -14.68
N THR A 66 6.64 -5.88 -14.53
CA THR A 66 7.20 -6.84 -13.57
C THR A 66 6.98 -6.36 -12.13
N VAL A 67 7.02 -7.29 -11.17
CA VAL A 67 6.93 -6.96 -9.73
C VAL A 67 7.97 -5.91 -9.36
N PHE A 68 9.22 -6.09 -9.79
CA PHE A 68 10.29 -5.16 -9.48
C PHE A 68 10.05 -3.77 -10.09
N GLU A 69 9.68 -3.68 -11.37
CA GLU A 69 9.42 -2.40 -12.03
C GLU A 69 8.27 -1.64 -11.38
N TYR A 70 7.19 -2.33 -11.02
CA TYR A 70 6.04 -1.72 -10.37
C TYR A 70 6.40 -1.16 -8.98
N VAL A 71 7.09 -1.95 -8.15
CA VAL A 71 7.48 -1.50 -6.81
C VAL A 71 8.55 -0.40 -6.90
N LEU A 72 9.46 -0.46 -7.87
CA LEU A 72 10.42 0.61 -8.14
C LEU A 72 9.72 1.90 -8.58
N PHE A 73 8.74 1.81 -9.48
CA PHE A 73 7.93 2.96 -9.89
C PHE A 73 7.24 3.60 -8.67
N ALA A 74 6.60 2.78 -7.83
CA ALA A 74 5.98 3.26 -6.61
C ALA A 74 6.99 3.92 -5.66
N ALA A 75 8.19 3.35 -5.50
CA ALA A 75 9.26 3.92 -4.69
C ALA A 75 9.77 5.26 -5.26
N MET A 76 9.86 5.40 -6.58
CA MET A 76 10.26 6.64 -7.23
C MET A 76 9.27 7.77 -6.93
N CYS A 77 7.97 7.48 -6.93
CA CYS A 77 6.91 8.45 -6.63
C CYS A 77 6.75 8.75 -5.13
N LYS A 78 6.87 7.73 -4.27
CA LYS A 78 6.58 7.87 -2.83
C LYS A 78 7.76 8.34 -1.98
N LEU A 79 8.99 8.16 -2.44
CA LEU A 79 10.20 8.49 -1.67
C LEU A 79 10.80 9.82 -2.17
N PRO A 80 10.53 10.96 -1.50
CA PRO A 80 11.03 12.26 -1.91
C PRO A 80 12.52 12.41 -1.60
N ALA A 81 13.22 13.17 -2.43
CA ALA A 81 14.63 13.52 -2.23
C ALA A 81 14.87 14.18 -0.85
N SER A 82 13.93 15.03 -0.41
CA SER A 82 14.00 15.72 0.90
C SER A 82 14.11 14.80 2.12
N GLN A 83 13.77 13.52 2.00
CA GLN A 83 13.93 12.51 3.04
C GLN A 83 15.22 11.66 2.87
N GLY A 84 16.19 12.17 2.11
CA GLY A 84 17.48 11.51 1.86
C GLY A 84 17.39 10.38 0.82
N TRP A 85 16.39 10.43 -0.07
CA TRP A 85 16.22 9.49 -1.19
C TRP A 85 16.71 10.07 -2.52
N ASP A 86 17.82 10.80 -2.48
CA ASP A 86 18.34 11.57 -3.62
C ASP A 86 18.90 10.65 -4.72
N LYS A 87 19.51 9.54 -4.30
CA LYS A 87 20.17 8.58 -5.20
C LYS A 87 19.22 7.47 -5.61
N LYS A 88 19.07 7.27 -6.92
CA LYS A 88 18.31 6.13 -7.50
C LYS A 88 18.78 4.78 -6.94
N ALA A 89 20.09 4.60 -6.75
CA ALA A 89 20.67 3.39 -6.18
C ALA A 89 20.09 3.05 -4.78
N LYS A 90 19.91 4.06 -3.92
CA LYS A 90 19.33 3.89 -2.59
C LYS A 90 17.86 3.46 -2.65
N LYS A 91 17.11 4.00 -3.61
CA LYS A 91 15.71 3.58 -3.86
C LYS A 91 15.64 2.13 -4.34
N ILE A 92 16.54 1.72 -5.23
CA ILE A 92 16.63 0.31 -5.71
C ILE A 92 16.94 -0.62 -4.54
N GLU A 93 17.93 -0.28 -3.72
CA GLU A 93 18.29 -1.07 -2.53
C GLU A 93 17.09 -1.23 -1.58
N ARG A 94 16.34 -0.14 -1.35
CA ARG A 94 15.13 -0.19 -0.53
C ARG A 94 14.05 -1.10 -1.11
N VAL A 95 13.85 -1.05 -2.42
CA VAL A 95 12.91 -1.94 -3.12
C VAL A 95 13.33 -3.40 -2.95
N ASP A 96 14.62 -3.70 -3.11
CA ASP A 96 15.14 -5.05 -2.92
C ASP A 96 14.95 -5.56 -1.48
N GLN A 97 15.20 -4.72 -0.48
CA GLN A 97 14.95 -5.04 0.92
C GLN A 97 13.46 -5.36 1.18
N VAL A 98 12.56 -4.53 0.67
CA VAL A 98 11.11 -4.71 0.84
C VAL A 98 10.61 -5.98 0.15
N LEU A 99 11.09 -6.25 -1.08
CA LEU A 99 10.72 -7.47 -1.81
C LEU A 99 11.24 -8.73 -1.10
N ARG A 100 12.43 -8.67 -0.48
CA ARG A 100 12.96 -9.75 0.37
C ARG A 100 12.10 -9.98 1.62
N GLN A 101 11.74 -8.90 2.32
CA GLN A 101 10.87 -8.97 3.50
C GLN A 101 9.52 -9.60 3.21
N MET A 102 8.98 -9.37 2.00
CA MET A 102 7.69 -9.92 1.56
C MET A 102 7.81 -11.28 0.86
N SER A 103 9.01 -11.88 0.84
CA SER A 103 9.31 -13.15 0.18
C SER A 103 8.89 -13.17 -1.30
N LEU A 104 9.20 -12.09 -2.02
CA LEU A 104 8.88 -11.90 -3.44
C LEU A 104 10.12 -11.99 -4.35
N ASP A 105 11.27 -12.40 -3.84
CA ASP A 105 12.52 -12.50 -4.63
C ASP A 105 12.38 -13.38 -5.88
N GLN A 106 11.72 -14.52 -5.74
CA GLN A 106 11.55 -15.50 -6.82
C GLN A 106 10.67 -14.97 -7.96
N VAL A 107 9.82 -13.98 -7.69
CA VAL A 107 8.87 -13.42 -8.65
C VAL A 107 9.19 -11.98 -9.06
N LYS A 108 10.41 -11.49 -8.75
CA LYS A 108 10.84 -10.11 -9.06
C LYS A 108 10.70 -9.74 -10.54
N THR A 109 11.07 -10.67 -11.41
CA THR A 109 11.04 -10.51 -12.87
C THR A 109 9.74 -11.01 -13.50
N THR A 110 8.83 -11.56 -12.70
CA THR A 110 7.53 -12.03 -13.17
C THR A 110 6.59 -10.84 -13.36
N VAL A 111 5.81 -10.87 -14.45
CA VAL A 111 4.77 -9.88 -14.70
C VAL A 111 3.65 -9.98 -13.68
N LEU A 112 3.08 -8.85 -13.29
CA LEU A 112 1.94 -8.82 -12.37
C LEU A 112 0.74 -9.57 -12.94
N GLY A 113 0.50 -9.46 -14.24
CA GLY A 113 -0.65 -10.05 -14.91
C GLY A 113 -1.95 -9.28 -14.63
N ASN A 114 -2.93 -9.51 -15.50
CA ASN A 114 -4.25 -8.89 -15.46
C ASN A 114 -5.30 -9.98 -15.69
N ALA A 115 -6.00 -10.37 -14.62
CA ALA A 115 -7.02 -11.41 -14.66
C ALA A 115 -8.21 -11.04 -15.58
N ASN A 116 -8.53 -9.74 -15.68
CA ASN A 116 -9.68 -9.25 -16.47
C ASN A 116 -9.45 -9.37 -17.98
N VAL A 117 -8.20 -9.46 -18.42
CA VAL A 117 -7.81 -9.53 -19.84
C VAL A 117 -7.13 -10.88 -20.16
N GLY A 118 -7.15 -11.83 -19.22
CA GLY A 118 -6.55 -13.16 -19.39
C GLY A 118 -5.02 -13.18 -19.38
N LEU A 119 -4.36 -12.08 -19.00
CA LEU A 119 -2.90 -12.02 -18.88
C LEU A 119 -2.48 -12.71 -17.57
N ARG A 120 -1.90 -13.91 -17.69
CA ARG A 120 -1.33 -14.62 -16.54
C ARG A 120 -0.11 -13.88 -15.99
N GLY A 121 0.04 -13.93 -14.67
CA GLY A 121 1.15 -13.33 -13.93
C GLY A 121 1.26 -13.94 -12.55
N VAL A 122 1.59 -13.13 -11.56
CA VAL A 122 1.70 -13.59 -10.16
C VAL A 122 0.37 -14.12 -9.59
N SER A 123 0.46 -15.03 -8.62
CA SER A 123 -0.69 -15.54 -7.89
C SER A 123 -1.43 -14.45 -7.10
N GLY A 124 -2.68 -14.70 -6.70
CA GLY A 124 -3.46 -13.74 -5.91
C GLY A 124 -2.79 -13.40 -4.57
N GLY A 125 -2.18 -14.38 -3.90
CA GLY A 125 -1.44 -14.15 -2.66
C GLY A 125 -0.17 -13.32 -2.86
N GLU A 126 0.59 -13.57 -3.92
CA GLU A 126 1.74 -12.75 -4.31
C GLU A 126 1.31 -11.33 -4.65
N ARG A 127 0.22 -11.17 -5.43
CA ARG A 127 -0.36 -9.86 -5.75
C ARG A 127 -0.68 -9.06 -4.49
N LYS A 128 -1.28 -9.70 -3.48
CA LYS A 128 -1.56 -9.04 -2.20
C LYS A 128 -0.28 -8.63 -1.48
N ARG A 129 0.75 -9.48 -1.47
CA ARG A 129 2.05 -9.13 -0.91
C ARG A 129 2.70 -7.96 -1.66
N VAL A 130 2.58 -7.88 -2.99
CA VAL A 130 3.05 -6.73 -3.78
C VAL A 130 2.31 -5.44 -3.37
N ALA A 131 0.99 -5.49 -3.17
CA ALA A 131 0.23 -4.33 -2.68
C ALA A 131 0.73 -3.85 -1.32
N ILE A 132 1.00 -4.79 -0.40
CA ILE A 132 1.57 -4.49 0.92
C ILE A 132 3.00 -3.95 0.81
N SER A 133 3.84 -4.48 -0.09
CA SER A 133 5.20 -3.99 -0.36
C SER A 133 5.19 -2.48 -0.66
N VAL A 134 4.27 -2.04 -1.52
CA VAL A 134 4.11 -0.61 -1.85
C VAL A 134 3.67 0.21 -0.64
N GLY A 135 2.92 -0.39 0.27
CA GLY A 135 2.50 0.24 1.53
C GLY A 135 3.64 0.46 2.51
N ILE A 136 4.59 -0.48 2.59
CA ILE A 136 5.70 -0.43 3.57
C ILE A 136 6.96 0.28 3.07
N LEU A 137 7.02 0.68 1.79
CA LEU A 137 8.16 1.40 1.20
C LEU A 137 8.63 2.58 2.07
N CYS A 138 7.69 3.38 2.60
CA CYS A 138 7.97 4.56 3.39
C CYS A 138 8.25 4.30 4.88
N ASN A 139 8.31 3.04 5.34
CA ASN A 139 8.38 2.69 6.77
C ASN A 139 7.28 3.39 7.59
N PRO A 140 5.99 3.15 7.27
CA PRO A 140 4.90 3.73 8.03
C PRO A 140 4.92 3.19 9.48
N ARG A 141 4.43 3.99 10.41
CA ARG A 141 4.28 3.62 11.83
C ARG A 141 3.05 2.76 12.05
N ALA A 142 2.02 2.91 11.19
CA ALA A 142 0.80 2.12 11.19
C ALA A 142 0.45 1.61 9.78
N ILE A 143 -0.07 0.38 9.68
CA ILE A 143 -0.56 -0.24 8.43
C ILE A 143 -1.89 -0.96 8.65
#